data_AF-A0A379EY54-F1
#
_entry.id   AF-A0A379EY54-F1
#
_cell.length_a   1.000
_cell.length_b   1.000
_cell.length_c   1.000
_cell.angle_alpha   90.00
_cell.angle_beta   90.00
_cell.angle_gamma   90.00
#
_symmetry.space_group_name_H-M   'P 1'
#
loop_
_entity.id
_entity.type
_entity.pdbx_description
1 polymer ?
#
loop_
_entity_poly.entity_id
_entity_poly.type
_entity_poly.pdbx_seq_one_letter_code
_entity_poly.pdbx_strand_id
1 'polypeptide(L)'
;MKLAKLLFGSMFMLSTLFFASCNKKGEFDSHPPAVNKEDFKLSTSQSGKDTLYVTNKEDFKLHAVELLNKADRKLLCRVNLNDVKNTKLEAEGVTYGEVKYTGGEASIIKINNWGTIEKTTIARHKKAYAMAYIGKSPSDIELTLFVKGVNGATVVTVK
;
A
#
# COMPACT_ATOMS: atom_id res chain seq x y z
N MET A 1 70.98 -8.38 -39.75
CA MET A 1 70.80 -7.27 -40.71
C MET A 1 69.33 -7.23 -41.14
N LYS A 2 68.74 -6.03 -41.06
CA LYS A 2 67.54 -5.55 -41.78
C LYS A 2 66.16 -6.14 -41.46
N LEU A 3 65.34 -5.33 -40.80
CA LEU A 3 63.96 -4.96 -41.20
C LEU A 3 63.57 -3.76 -40.32
N ALA A 4 64.00 -2.55 -40.68
CA ALA A 4 63.26 -1.62 -41.54
C ALA A 4 61.94 -1.15 -40.89
N LYS A 5 62.05 0.03 -40.26
CA LYS A 5 60.97 1.00 -39.96
C LYS A 5 59.96 1.06 -41.11
N LEU A 6 58.67 1.21 -40.84
CA LEU A 6 57.80 2.13 -41.61
C LEU A 6 56.44 2.34 -40.91
N LEU A 7 56.13 3.63 -40.69
CA LEU A 7 54.82 4.30 -40.71
C LEU A 7 53.85 4.19 -39.51
N PHE A 8 54.01 5.17 -38.62
CA PHE A 8 52.91 6.03 -38.17
C PHE A 8 52.01 6.46 -39.33
N GLY A 9 50.67 6.36 -39.16
CA GLY A 9 49.70 7.13 -39.93
C GLY A 9 48.53 6.34 -40.51
N SER A 10 47.42 6.26 -39.75
CA SER A 10 46.05 6.09 -40.27
C SER A 10 45.09 6.39 -39.12
N MET A 11 44.79 7.66 -38.84
CA MET A 11 43.59 8.37 -39.31
C MET A 11 42.28 7.66 -38.92
N PHE A 12 41.65 8.20 -37.88
CA PHE A 12 40.23 8.54 -37.81
C PHE A 12 39.36 7.95 -38.93
N MET A 13 38.50 6.99 -38.59
CA MET A 13 37.05 7.12 -38.81
C MET A 13 36.31 5.90 -38.28
N LEU A 14 35.04 6.14 -37.93
CA LEU A 14 33.97 5.16 -37.69
C LEU A 14 33.99 4.44 -36.33
N SER A 15 33.36 5.07 -35.35
CA SER A 15 32.06 4.57 -34.85
C SER A 15 31.44 5.57 -33.88
N THR A 16 30.91 6.68 -34.39
CA THR A 16 29.82 7.39 -33.72
C THR A 16 28.58 6.51 -33.81
N LEU A 17 28.54 5.45 -33.01
CA LEU A 17 27.30 4.73 -32.73
C LEU A 17 26.45 5.68 -31.89
N PHE A 18 25.47 6.26 -32.58
CA PHE A 18 24.32 6.98 -32.08
C PHE A 18 23.92 6.59 -30.64
N PHE A 19 24.37 7.36 -29.66
CA PHE A 19 23.60 7.53 -28.42
C PHE A 19 22.43 8.48 -28.71
N ALA A 20 21.56 8.07 -29.65
CA ALA A 20 20.17 8.48 -29.60
C ALA A 20 19.52 7.67 -28.47
N SER A 21 19.95 7.94 -27.23
CA SER A 21 19.20 7.53 -26.05
C SER A 21 17.92 8.36 -26.03
N CYS A 22 16.93 7.92 -26.81
CA CYS A 22 15.55 8.14 -26.49
C CYS A 22 15.25 7.36 -25.22
N ASN A 23 15.64 7.88 -24.07
CA ASN A 23 14.88 7.66 -22.86
C ASN A 23 14.57 9.05 -22.32
N LYS A 24 13.38 9.53 -22.71
CA LYS A 24 12.70 10.56 -21.94
C LYS A 24 12.82 10.13 -20.48
N LYS A 25 13.64 10.81 -19.69
CA LYS A 25 13.48 10.86 -18.24
C LYS A 25 12.14 11.56 -18.02
N GLY A 26 11.05 10.85 -18.26
CA GLY A 26 9.84 11.11 -17.50
C GLY A 26 10.25 10.80 -16.09
N GLU A 27 10.41 11.82 -15.26
CA GLU A 27 10.24 11.67 -13.82
C GLU A 27 9.00 10.78 -13.65
N PHE A 28 9.21 9.54 -13.24
CA PHE A 28 8.16 8.78 -12.60
C PHE A 28 7.93 9.50 -11.29
N ASP A 29 7.17 10.59 -11.33
CA ASP A 29 6.69 11.33 -10.17
C ASP A 29 5.64 10.46 -9.47
N SER A 30 6.11 9.32 -8.97
CA SER A 30 5.34 8.36 -8.22
C SER A 30 5.13 8.94 -6.82
N HIS A 31 4.13 9.78 -6.68
CA HIS A 31 3.76 10.36 -5.40
C HIS A 31 2.79 9.41 -4.68
N PRO A 32 3.15 8.90 -3.48
CA PRO A 32 2.23 8.11 -2.69
C PRO A 32 1.00 8.94 -2.31
N PRO A 33 -0.17 8.31 -2.11
CA PRO A 33 -1.37 9.04 -1.69
C PRO A 33 -1.12 9.72 -0.34
N ALA A 34 -1.43 11.02 -0.27
CA ALA A 34 -1.25 11.83 0.93
C ALA A 34 -2.35 11.52 1.97
N VAL A 35 -2.22 10.41 2.68
CA VAL A 35 -3.14 10.00 3.76
C VAL A 35 -3.11 11.00 4.91
N ASN A 36 -4.24 11.16 5.61
CA ASN A 36 -4.36 12.08 6.74
C ASN A 36 -3.52 11.66 7.97
N LYS A 37 -3.22 10.36 8.07
CA LYS A 37 -2.44 9.77 9.16
C LYS A 37 -1.91 8.41 8.70
N GLU A 38 -0.72 8.06 9.14
CA GLU A 38 -0.11 6.75 8.89
C GLU A 38 -0.30 5.78 10.05
N ASP A 39 -0.48 6.28 11.27
CA ASP A 39 -0.67 5.47 12.49
C ASP A 39 -2.00 5.80 13.18
N PHE A 40 -2.95 4.86 13.12
CA PHE A 40 -4.22 4.94 13.84
C PHE A 40 -4.15 4.13 15.13
N LYS A 41 -4.80 4.67 16.17
CA LYS A 41 -5.00 3.95 17.44
C LYS A 41 -6.50 3.80 17.60
N LEU A 42 -7.02 2.57 17.57
CA LEU A 42 -8.44 2.37 17.75
C LEU A 42 -8.85 2.84 19.15
N SER A 43 -9.68 3.87 19.21
CA SER A 43 -10.21 4.33 20.49
C SER A 43 -11.14 3.28 21.07
N THR A 44 -10.95 2.95 22.34
CA THR A 44 -11.91 2.15 23.11
C THR A 44 -13.09 2.98 23.60
N SER A 45 -13.06 4.31 23.42
CA SER A 45 -14.19 5.19 23.74
C SER A 45 -15.26 5.12 22.64
N GLN A 46 -16.53 5.11 23.05
CA GLN A 46 -17.68 5.05 22.13
C GLN A 46 -17.77 6.25 21.17
N SER A 47 -17.11 7.37 21.49
CA SER A 47 -17.11 8.60 20.69
C SER A 47 -15.88 8.76 19.78
N GLY A 48 -14.83 7.95 19.95
CA GLY A 48 -13.58 8.08 19.22
C GLY A 48 -13.52 7.24 17.95
N LYS A 49 -14.29 7.57 16.92
CA LYS A 49 -14.10 6.96 15.60
C LYS A 49 -13.05 7.74 14.82
N ASP A 50 -11.93 7.09 14.53
CA ASP A 50 -10.93 7.64 13.61
C ASP A 50 -11.39 7.40 12.16
N THR A 51 -10.87 8.18 11.22
CA THR A 51 -11.20 8.03 9.79
C THR A 51 -9.94 8.17 8.94
N LEU A 52 -9.72 7.20 8.05
CA LEU A 52 -8.69 7.27 7.01
C LEU A 52 -9.27 7.91 5.75
N TYR A 53 -8.57 8.91 5.22
CA TYR A 53 -8.84 9.54 3.94
C TYR A 53 -7.56 10.15 3.36
N VAL A 54 -7.58 10.51 2.08
CA VAL A 54 -6.48 11.28 1.46
C VAL A 54 -6.78 12.77 1.49
N THR A 55 -5.78 13.56 1.87
CA THR A 55 -5.86 15.01 2.11
C THR A 55 -5.95 15.80 0.82
N ASN A 56 -5.35 15.30 -0.26
CA ASN A 56 -5.39 15.90 -1.60
C ASN A 56 -6.71 15.63 -2.36
N LYS A 57 -7.68 14.94 -1.74
CA LYS A 57 -9.01 14.62 -2.29
C LYS A 57 -8.99 13.75 -3.55
N GLU A 58 -7.85 13.15 -3.88
CA GLU A 58 -7.78 12.17 -4.95
C GLU A 58 -8.52 10.87 -4.56
N ASP A 59 -8.70 9.99 -5.54
CA ASP A 59 -9.21 8.66 -5.25
C ASP A 59 -8.07 7.74 -4.79
N PHE A 60 -8.40 6.75 -3.97
CA PHE A 60 -7.48 5.71 -3.53
C PHE A 60 -8.24 4.41 -3.33
N LYS A 61 -7.54 3.28 -3.25
CA LYS A 61 -8.13 2.00 -2.86
C LYS A 61 -7.25 1.27 -1.86
N LEU A 62 -7.87 0.42 -1.06
CA LEU A 62 -7.13 -0.57 -0.28
C LEU A 62 -6.70 -1.71 -1.22
N HIS A 63 -5.40 -1.96 -1.28
CA HIS A 63 -4.80 -2.95 -2.18
C HIS A 63 -4.58 -4.31 -1.50
N ALA A 64 -4.23 -4.29 -0.22
CA ALA A 64 -4.03 -5.48 0.59
C ALA A 64 -4.22 -5.13 2.07
N VAL A 65 -4.43 -6.17 2.88
CA VAL A 65 -4.36 -6.10 4.33
C VAL A 65 -3.39 -7.15 4.86
N GLU A 66 -2.64 -6.80 5.89
CA GLU A 66 -1.80 -7.71 6.65
C GLU A 66 -2.15 -7.65 8.12
N LEU A 67 -2.25 -8.82 8.75
CA LEU A 67 -2.31 -8.96 10.19
C LEU A 67 -0.96 -9.41 10.70
N LEU A 68 -0.40 -8.65 11.64
CA LEU A 68 0.86 -8.93 12.30
C LEU A 68 0.61 -9.23 13.77
N ASN A 69 1.38 -10.15 14.35
CA ASN A 69 1.46 -10.30 15.79
C ASN A 69 2.24 -9.09 16.38
N LYS A 70 1.69 -8.42 17.39
CA LYS A 70 2.31 -7.25 18.02
C LYS A 70 3.60 -7.59 18.78
N ALA A 71 3.65 -8.77 19.40
CA ALA A 71 4.75 -9.15 20.27
C ALA A 71 6.04 -9.45 19.49
N ASP A 72 5.93 -10.16 18.35
CA ASP A 72 7.10 -10.61 17.58
C ASP A 72 7.12 -10.12 16.11
N ARG A 73 6.13 -9.31 15.71
CA ARG A 73 5.99 -8.73 14.37
C ARG A 73 5.82 -9.76 13.25
N LYS A 74 5.57 -11.03 13.56
CA LYS A 74 5.35 -12.04 12.53
C LYS A 74 4.04 -11.82 11.79
N LEU A 75 4.08 -12.05 10.48
CA LEU A 75 2.90 -12.07 9.63
C LEU A 75 2.01 -13.24 10.02
N LEU A 76 0.80 -12.95 10.44
CA LEU A 76 -0.26 -13.93 10.67
C LEU A 76 -0.91 -14.28 9.34
N CYS A 77 -1.45 -13.29 8.64
CA CYS A 77 -2.02 -13.49 7.31
C CYS A 77 -1.97 -12.22 6.45
N ARG A 78 -1.96 -12.41 5.13
CA ARG A 78 -2.11 -11.35 4.13
C ARG A 78 -3.26 -11.68 3.20
N VAL A 79 -4.11 -10.69 2.92
CA VAL A 79 -5.17 -10.82 1.91
C VAL A 79 -4.98 -9.75 0.84
N ASN A 80 -4.95 -10.17 -0.42
CA ASN A 80 -4.97 -9.29 -1.57
C ASN A 80 -6.41 -8.81 -1.82
N LEU A 81 -6.62 -7.50 -1.82
CA LEU A 81 -7.96 -6.94 -1.95
C LEU A 81 -8.43 -6.78 -3.41
N ASN A 82 -7.57 -7.04 -4.40
CA ASN A 82 -7.93 -6.92 -5.82
C ASN A 82 -8.71 -8.13 -6.37
N ASP A 83 -8.79 -9.24 -5.64
CA ASP A 83 -9.49 -10.45 -6.09
C ASP A 83 -11.03 -10.32 -5.93
N VAL A 84 -11.50 -9.20 -5.35
CA VAL A 84 -12.91 -8.79 -5.21
C VAL A 84 -13.83 -9.94 -4.78
N LYS A 85 -13.46 -10.61 -3.69
CA LYS A 85 -14.22 -11.72 -3.13
C LYS A 85 -14.21 -11.66 -1.61
N ASN A 86 -15.37 -11.90 -1.00
CA ASN A 86 -15.46 -12.04 0.45
C ASN A 86 -14.47 -13.11 0.92
N THR A 87 -13.56 -12.71 1.80
CA THR A 87 -12.39 -13.50 2.17
C THR A 87 -12.24 -13.46 3.68
N LYS A 88 -11.89 -14.59 4.27
CA LYS A 88 -11.56 -14.68 5.68
C LYS A 88 -10.08 -14.37 5.91
N LEU A 89 -9.79 -13.75 7.04
CA LEU A 89 -8.43 -13.53 7.52
C LEU A 89 -8.07 -14.72 8.42
N GLU A 90 -7.40 -15.71 7.86
CA GLU A 90 -7.11 -17.00 8.52
C GLU A 90 -5.62 -17.29 8.55
N ALA A 91 -5.15 -17.82 9.68
CA ALA A 91 -3.81 -18.37 9.85
C ALA A 91 -3.85 -19.53 10.84
N GLU A 92 -3.13 -20.62 10.56
CA GLU A 92 -2.99 -21.76 11.47
C GLU A 92 -4.34 -22.33 11.98
N GLY A 93 -5.38 -22.30 11.15
CA GLY A 93 -6.73 -22.77 11.50
C GLY A 93 -7.56 -21.81 12.36
N VAL A 94 -7.03 -20.60 12.66
CA VAL A 94 -7.73 -19.54 13.39
C VAL A 94 -8.27 -18.50 12.42
N THR A 95 -9.57 -18.16 12.55
CA THR A 95 -10.19 -17.04 11.82
C THR A 95 -10.12 -15.75 12.64
N TYR A 96 -9.24 -14.84 12.25
CA TYR A 96 -9.07 -13.53 12.86
C TYR A 96 -10.16 -12.54 12.43
N GLY A 97 -10.74 -12.71 11.26
CA GLY A 97 -11.68 -11.74 10.72
C GLY A 97 -12.19 -12.06 9.32
N GLU A 98 -12.81 -11.07 8.71
CA GLU A 98 -13.37 -11.17 7.37
C GLU A 98 -13.28 -9.83 6.62
N VAL A 99 -13.19 -9.92 5.31
CA VAL A 99 -13.31 -8.82 4.37
C VAL A 99 -14.59 -9.00 3.57
N LYS A 100 -15.43 -7.97 3.52
CA LYS A 100 -16.63 -7.90 2.69
C LYS A 100 -16.50 -6.83 1.63
N TYR A 101 -17.16 -7.07 0.49
CA TYR A 101 -17.11 -6.20 -0.67
C TYR A 101 -18.47 -5.59 -0.99
N THR A 102 -18.45 -4.35 -1.51
CA THR A 102 -19.62 -3.68 -2.06
C THR A 102 -19.18 -2.83 -3.24
N GLY A 103 -19.83 -3.01 -4.40
CA GLY A 103 -19.50 -2.24 -5.60
C GLY A 103 -18.06 -2.44 -6.10
N GLY A 104 -17.53 -3.67 -6.00
CA GLY A 104 -16.19 -3.99 -6.49
C GLY A 104 -15.03 -3.62 -5.57
N GLU A 105 -15.30 -3.06 -4.40
CA GLU A 105 -14.28 -2.62 -3.44
C GLU A 105 -14.51 -3.22 -2.06
N ALA A 106 -13.42 -3.41 -1.31
CA ALA A 106 -13.50 -3.78 0.10
C ALA A 106 -14.27 -2.68 0.85
N SER A 107 -15.43 -3.03 1.38
CA SER A 107 -16.35 -2.12 2.08
C SER A 107 -16.29 -2.28 3.58
N ILE A 108 -15.99 -3.48 4.08
CA ILE A 108 -15.82 -3.76 5.50
C ILE A 108 -14.64 -4.70 5.67
N ILE A 109 -13.67 -4.32 6.50
CA ILE A 109 -12.67 -5.21 7.07
C ILE A 109 -13.00 -5.33 8.55
N LYS A 110 -13.40 -6.51 8.99
CA LYS A 110 -13.73 -6.79 10.39
C LYS A 110 -12.69 -7.71 10.97
N ILE A 111 -12.10 -7.32 12.09
CA ILE A 111 -11.23 -8.18 12.89
C ILE A 111 -11.95 -8.52 14.19
N ASN A 112 -12.16 -9.81 14.41
CA ASN A 112 -12.93 -10.35 15.53
C ASN A 112 -12.33 -9.87 16.86
N ASN A 113 -13.20 -9.41 17.76
CA ASN A 113 -12.83 -8.90 19.08
C ASN A 113 -11.80 -7.75 19.08
N TRP A 114 -11.64 -7.02 17.97
CA TRP A 114 -10.74 -5.87 17.89
C TRP A 114 -11.41 -4.64 17.28
N GLY A 115 -11.72 -4.66 15.98
CA GLY A 115 -12.13 -3.46 15.27
C GLY A 115 -12.71 -3.69 13.89
N THR A 116 -13.32 -2.65 13.34
CA THR A 116 -13.80 -2.58 11.96
C THR A 116 -13.18 -1.39 11.22
N ILE A 117 -12.94 -1.58 9.93
CA ILE A 117 -12.61 -0.53 8.97
C ILE A 117 -13.70 -0.58 7.91
N GLU A 118 -14.54 0.45 7.88
CA GLU A 118 -15.75 0.48 7.08
C GLU A 118 -15.73 1.66 6.13
N LYS A 119 -15.98 1.40 4.84
CA LYS A 119 -16.13 2.45 3.85
C LYS A 119 -17.27 3.38 4.27
N THR A 120 -16.98 4.67 4.32
CA THR A 120 -17.94 5.70 4.71
C THR A 120 -17.93 6.85 3.70
N THR A 121 -18.93 7.71 3.77
CA THR A 121 -19.03 8.92 2.96
C THR A 121 -18.78 10.14 3.83
N ILE A 122 -17.84 10.99 3.41
CA ILE A 122 -17.59 12.30 4.00
C ILE A 122 -17.62 13.34 2.88
N ALA A 123 -18.31 14.46 3.09
CA ALA A 123 -18.64 15.40 2.00
C ALA A 123 -17.43 15.98 1.23
N ARG A 124 -16.24 16.00 1.85
CA ARG A 124 -15.05 16.66 1.30
C ARG A 124 -14.06 15.72 0.60
N HIS A 125 -14.27 14.40 0.67
CA HIS A 125 -13.32 13.42 0.15
C HIS A 125 -14.02 12.37 -0.71
N LYS A 126 -13.36 11.92 -1.78
CA LYS A 126 -13.91 10.90 -2.69
C LYS A 126 -14.13 9.55 -2.00
N LYS A 127 -13.26 9.21 -1.04
CA LYS A 127 -13.31 7.96 -0.29
C LYS A 127 -12.81 8.19 1.13
N ALA A 128 -13.41 7.45 2.06
CA ALA A 128 -12.98 7.43 3.43
C ALA A 128 -13.32 6.08 4.06
N TYR A 129 -12.57 5.73 5.09
CA TYR A 129 -12.79 4.52 5.89
C TYR A 129 -12.84 4.88 7.36
N ALA A 130 -14.01 4.71 7.97
CA ALA A 130 -14.21 4.89 9.40
C ALA A 130 -13.65 3.67 10.15
N MET A 131 -12.96 3.93 11.25
CA MET A 131 -12.35 2.93 12.10
C MET A 131 -13.06 2.92 13.46
N ALA A 132 -13.51 1.75 13.89
CA ALA A 132 -14.21 1.60 15.16
C ALA A 132 -13.68 0.39 15.93
N TYR A 133 -13.50 0.55 17.24
CA TYR A 133 -13.23 -0.56 18.14
C TYR A 133 -14.52 -1.35 18.41
N ILE A 134 -14.45 -2.68 18.31
CA ILE A 134 -15.57 -3.61 18.60
C ILE A 134 -15.18 -4.69 19.62
N GLY A 135 -13.99 -4.59 20.21
CA GLY A 135 -13.38 -5.61 21.05
C GLY A 135 -13.74 -5.56 22.53
N LYS A 136 -13.30 -6.59 23.27
CA LYS A 136 -13.36 -6.66 24.74
C LYS A 136 -12.01 -6.39 25.44
N SER A 137 -10.89 -6.49 24.73
CA SER A 137 -9.52 -6.22 25.20
C SER A 137 -8.63 -5.92 23.98
N PRO A 138 -7.50 -5.18 24.11
CA PRO A 138 -6.57 -5.03 22.98
C PRO A 138 -6.09 -6.41 22.57
N SER A 139 -6.35 -6.80 21.32
CA SER A 139 -5.74 -8.01 20.75
C SER A 139 -4.27 -7.75 20.45
N ASP A 140 -3.45 -8.80 20.56
CA ASP A 140 -2.02 -8.83 20.22
C ASP A 140 -1.78 -8.75 18.70
N ILE A 141 -2.64 -8.04 17.98
CA ILE A 141 -2.57 -7.88 16.52
C ILE A 141 -2.38 -6.41 16.17
N GLU A 142 -1.62 -6.19 15.12
CA GLU A 142 -1.54 -4.94 14.39
C GLU A 142 -2.05 -5.18 12.98
N LEU A 143 -2.86 -4.25 12.48
CA LEU A 143 -3.37 -4.30 11.12
C LEU A 143 -2.60 -3.30 10.26
N THR A 144 -2.12 -3.77 9.13
CA THR A 144 -1.47 -2.96 8.11
C THR A 144 -2.35 -2.90 6.87
N LEU A 145 -2.71 -1.69 6.45
CA LEU A 145 -3.49 -1.38 5.26
C LEU A 145 -2.56 -0.88 4.16
N PHE A 146 -2.55 -1.53 3.00
CA PHE A 146 -1.83 -1.04 1.83
C PHE A 146 -2.73 -0.13 1.03
N VAL A 147 -2.42 1.17 1.01
CA VAL A 147 -3.24 2.21 0.39
C VAL A 147 -2.62 2.58 -0.96
N LYS A 148 -3.35 2.34 -2.05
CA LYS A 148 -2.91 2.67 -3.41
C LYS A 148 -3.67 3.88 -3.95
N GLY A 149 -2.94 4.95 -4.24
CA GLY A 149 -3.45 6.13 -4.94
C GLY A 149 -3.29 6.01 -6.46
N VAL A 150 -3.53 7.11 -7.17
CA VAL A 150 -3.40 7.18 -8.63
C VAL A 150 -1.94 6.96 -9.07
N ASN A 151 -1.00 7.62 -8.38
CA ASN A 151 0.41 7.68 -8.78
C ASN A 151 1.37 6.98 -7.79
N GLY A 152 0.88 6.17 -6.83
CA GLY A 152 1.76 5.55 -5.86
C GLY A 152 1.02 4.73 -4.80
N ALA A 153 1.76 4.21 -3.82
CA ALA A 153 1.21 3.48 -2.69
C ALA A 153 1.88 3.91 -1.38
N THR A 154 1.11 3.89 -0.30
CA THR A 154 1.61 4.05 1.07
C THR A 154 1.04 2.94 1.95
N VAL A 155 1.50 2.90 3.18
CA VAL A 155 1.06 1.95 4.20
C VAL A 155 0.49 2.72 5.38
N VAL A 156 -0.63 2.23 5.90
CA VAL A 156 -1.27 2.74 7.10
C VAL A 156 -1.32 1.62 8.12
N THR A 157 -0.95 1.92 9.35
CA THR A 157 -0.95 0.99 10.47
C THR A 157 -2.08 1.34 11.43
N VAL A 158 -2.77 0.32 11.92
CA VAL A 158 -3.87 0.46 12.88
C VAL A 158 -3.58 -0.43 14.08
N LYS A 159 -3.51 0.19 15.27
CA LYS A 159 -3.07 -0.42 16.53
C LYS A 159 -4.21 -0.48 17.55
#